data_AF-A0A0P9T8G2-F1
#
_entry.id   AF-A0A0P9T8G2-F1
#
_cell.length_a   1.000
_cell.length_b   1.000
_cell.length_c   1.000
_cell.angle_alpha   90.00
_cell.angle_beta   90.00
_cell.angle_gamma   90.00
#
_symmetry.space_group_name_H-M   'P 1'
#
loop_
_entity.id
_entity.type
_entity.pdbx_description
1 polymer ?
#
loop_
_entity_poly.entity_id
_entity_poly.type
_entity_poly.pdbx_seq_one_letter_code
_entity_poly.pdbx_strand_id
1 'polypeptide(L)' 'MNCEICNALFEPTNKNHRHCSNNCSVILYSARKKVRLQIKEALKALKTPEQVKEFQLALTLPNGDDHYAK' A
#
# COMPACT_ATOMS: atom_id res chain seq x y z
N MET A 1 -20.91 -0.65 5.96
CA MET A 1 -19.48 -1.00 5.91
C MET A 1 -18.70 0.23 5.47
N ASN A 2 -17.46 0.43 5.91
CA ASN A 2 -16.66 1.59 5.49
C ASN A 2 -15.73 1.19 4.35
N CYS A 3 -15.62 2.04 3.33
CA CYS A 3 -14.68 1.80 2.22
C CYS A 3 -13.23 1.89 2.70
N GLU A 4 -12.41 0.88 2.37
CA GLU A 4 -10.97 0.85 2.73
C GLU A 4 -10.13 2.01 2.15
N ILE A 5 -10.68 2.81 1.23
CA ILE A 5 -9.96 3.88 0.51
C ILE A 5 -10.40 5.28 0.94
N CYS A 6 -11.70 5.54 0.99
CA CYS A 6 -12.23 6.87 1.30
C CYS A 6 -13.00 6.92 2.63
N ASN A 7 -13.10 5.81 3.35
CA ASN A 7 -13.86 5.65 4.60
C ASN A 7 -15.37 5.99 4.51
N ALA A 8 -15.90 6.23 3.31
CA ALA A 8 -17.32 6.44 3.11
C ALA A 8 -18.12 5.19 3.50
N LEU A 9 -19.27 5.41 4.13
CA LEU A 9 -20.22 4.35 4.44
C LEU A 9 -20.90 3.87 3.15
N PHE A 10 -20.96 2.56 2.94
CA PHE A 10 -21.67 1.94 1.82
C PHE A 10 -22.25 0.57 2.20
N GLU A 11 -23.17 0.09 1.36
CA GLU A 11 -23.79 -1.23 1.48
C GLU A 11 -23.07 -2.25 0.60
N PRO A 12 -22.37 -3.24 1.18
CA PRO A 12 -21.64 -4.25 0.42
C PRO A 12 -22.60 -5.27 -0.18
N THR A 13 -22.48 -5.52 -1.48
CA THR A 13 -23.28 -6.53 -2.21
C THR A 13 -22.85 -7.98 -1.94
N ASN A 14 -21.65 -8.19 -1.40
CA ASN A 14 -21.14 -9.51 -0.99
C ASN A 14 -20.02 -9.36 0.05
N LYS A 15 -19.61 -10.47 0.66
CA LYS A 15 -18.54 -10.50 1.71
C LYS A 15 -17.16 -9.98 1.26
N ASN A 16 -16.92 -9.90 -0.05
CA ASN A 16 -15.65 -9.44 -0.62
C ASN A 16 -15.71 -7.98 -1.12
N HIS A 17 -16.86 -7.31 -1.00
CA HIS A 17 -17.04 -5.95 -1.47
C HIS A 17 -16.39 -4.97 -0.48
N ARG A 18 -15.18 -4.48 -0.81
CA ARG A 18 -14.33 -3.65 0.09
C ARG A 18 -14.36 -2.15 -0.21
N HIS A 19 -14.82 -1.76 -1.39
CA HIS A 19 -14.76 -0.38 -1.86
C HIS A 19 -16.14 0.12 -2.24
N CYS A 20 -16.49 1.36 -1.88
CA CYS A 20 -17.81 1.93 -2.19
C CYS A 20 -18.07 2.16 -3.69
N SER A 21 -17.01 2.19 -4.51
CA SER A 21 -17.11 2.45 -5.95
C SER A 21 -15.94 1.84 -6.72
N ASN A 22 -16.12 1.67 -8.03
CA ASN A 22 -15.04 1.28 -8.94
C ASN A 22 -13.86 2.27 -8.90
N ASN A 23 -14.12 3.55 -8.66
CA ASN A 23 -13.07 4.55 -8.56
C ASN A 23 -12.12 4.27 -7.38
N CYS A 24 -12.67 3.91 -6.22
CA CYS A 24 -11.86 3.52 -5.06
C CYS A 24 -11.02 2.26 -5.35
N SER A 25 -11.57 1.28 -6.07
CA SER A 25 -10.80 0.12 -6.54
C SER A 25 -9.64 0.51 -7.45
N VAL A 26 -9.86 1.43 -8.40
CA VAL A 26 -8.84 1.90 -9.34
C VAL A 26 -7.74 2.72 -8.64
N ILE A 27 -8.11 3.54 -7.64
CA ILE A 27 -7.15 4.28 -6.81
C ILE A 27 -6.19 3.31 -6.11
N LEU A 28 -6.72 2.27 -5.46
CA LEU A 28 -5.89 1.27 -4.79
C LEU A 28 -4.96 0.55 -5.77
N TYR A 29 -5.50 0.13 -6.92
CA TYR A 29 -4.72 -0.52 -7.97
C TYR A 29 -3.57 0.39 -8.46
N SER A 30 -3.87 1.66 -8.74
CA SER A 30 -2.90 2.65 -9.20
C SER A 30 -1.82 2.91 -8.17
N ALA A 31 -2.18 3.02 -6.88
CA ALA A 31 -1.23 3.18 -5.79
C ALA A 31 -0.27 2.00 -5.70
N ARG A 32 -0.79 0.76 -5.73
CA ARG A 32 0.04 -0.47 -5.74
C ARG A 32 0.97 -0.53 -6.95
N LYS A 33 0.47 -0.15 -8.13
CA LYS A 33 1.29 -0.08 -9.35
C LYS A 33 2.43 0.92 -9.21
N LYS A 34 2.17 2.11 -8.65
CA LYS A 34 3.19 3.14 -8.41
C LYS A 34 4.28 2.64 -7.46
N VAL A 35 3.89 2.07 -6.32
CA VAL A 35 4.85 1.50 -5.34
C VAL A 35 5.71 0.41 -5.98
N ARG A 36 5.12 -0.50 -6.77
CA ARG A 36 5.88 -1.53 -7.49
C ARG A 36 6.91 -0.96 -8.44
N LEU A 37 6.58 0.11 -9.16
CA LEU A 37 7.51 0.77 -10.07
C LEU A 37 8.66 1.42 -9.30
N GLN A 38 8.34 2.16 -8.23
CA GLN A 38 9.34 2.79 -7.37
C GLN A 38 10.29 1.78 -6.74
N ILE A 39 9.77 0.66 -6.22
CA ILE A 39 10.61 -0.43 -5.68
C ILE A 39 11.50 -1.02 -6.78
N LYS A 40 10.96 -1.27 -7.98
CA LYS A 40 11.74 -1.80 -9.09
C LYS A 40 12.89 -0.87 -9.51
N GLU A 41 12.65 0.44 -9.50
CA GLU A 41 13.67 1.45 -9.78
C GLU A 41 14.71 1.53 -8.66
N ALA A 42 14.27 1.53 -7.39
CA ALA A 42 15.15 1.51 -6.24
C ALA A 42 16.07 0.29 -6.27
N LEU A 43 15.55 -0.91 -6.54
CA LEU A 43 16.32 -2.15 -6.65
C LEU A 43 17.39 -2.09 -7.76
N LYS A 44 17.12 -1.40 -8.87
CA LYS A 44 18.12 -1.19 -9.94
C LYS A 44 19.23 -0.22 -9.55
N ALA A 45 18.96 0.68 -8.61
CA ALA A 45 19.92 1.69 -8.15
C ALA A 45 20.92 1.12 -7.13
N LEU A 46 20.58 0.01 -6.46
CA LEU A 46 21.47 -0.68 -5.52
C LEU A 46 22.60 -1.37 -6.30
N LYS A 47 23.85 -1.04 -5.97
CA LYS A 47 25.04 -1.56 -6.68
C LYS A 47 25.92 -2.42 -5.80
N THR A 48 25.81 -2.30 -4.48
CA THR A 48 26.69 -2.97 -3.52
C THR A 48 25.90 -3.89 -2.57
N PRO A 49 26.51 -4.97 -2.06
CA PRO A 49 25.88 -5.83 -1.06
C PRO A 49 25.42 -5.09 0.19
N GLU A 50 26.15 -4.06 0.62
CA GLU A 50 25.84 -3.22 1.78
C GLU A 50 24.53 -2.46 1.57
N GLN A 51 24.36 -1.81 0.41
CA GLN A 51 23.12 -1.12 0.04
C GLN A 51 21.91 -2.05 -0.02
N VAL A 52 22.10 -3.30 -0.43
CA VAL A 52 21.03 -4.31 -0.43
C VAL A 52 20.62 -4.68 0.99
N LYS A 53 21.59 -4.85 1.91
CA LYS A 53 21.31 -5.14 3.32
C LYS A 53 20.56 -4.00 4.00
N GLU A 54 20.98 -2.76 3.77
CA GLU A 54 20.30 -1.56 4.28
C GLU A 54 18.86 -1.46 3.78
N PHE A 55 18.64 -1.70 2.48
CA PHE A 55 17.30 -1.70 1.90
C PHE A 55 16.41 -2.79 2.51
N GLN A 56 16.94 -4.00 2.74
CA GLN A 56 16.19 -5.07 3.40
C GLN A 56 15.81 -4.72 4.84
N LEU A 57 16.73 -4.12 5.60
CA LEU A 57 16.46 -3.66 6.96
C LEU A 57 15.36 -2.58 6.98
N ALA A 58 15.40 -1.63 6.03
CA ALA A 58 14.38 -0.60 5.91
C ALA A 58 12.98 -1.16 5.60
N LEU A 59 12.88 -2.33 4.96
CA LEU A 59 11.59 -2.99 4.68
C LEU A 59 11.02 -3.77 5.86
N THR A 60 11.86 -4.18 6.83
CA THR A 60 11.44 -5.00 7.97
C THR A 60 11.17 -4.20 9.24
N LEU A 61 11.61 -2.94 9.31
CA LEU A 61 11.27 -2.07 10.42
C LEU A 61 9.80 -1.66 10.34
N PRO A 62 9.00 -1.85 11.41
CA PRO A 62 7.66 -1.30 11.46
C PRO A 62 7.81 0.22 11.40
N ASN A 63 7.31 0.83 10.33
CA ASN A 63 7.10 2.27 10.31
C ASN A 63 6.12 2.58 11.44
N GLY A 64 6.63 3.12 12.54
CA GLY A 64 5.80 3.58 13.65
C GLY A 64 4.97 4.74 13.16
N ASP A 65 3.70 4.48 12.85
CA ASP A 65 2.59 5.43 12.77
C ASP A 65 1.27 4.65 12.82
N ASP A 66 1.07 3.90 13.91
CA ASP A 66 -0.25 3.38 14.29
C ASP A 66 -1.06 4.53 14.93
N HIS A 67 -1.51 5.48 14.11
CA HIS A 67 -2.64 6.32 14.49
C HIS A 67 -3.96 5.57 14.20
N TYR A 68 -4.21 4.49 14.94
CA TYR A 68 -5.57 4.01 15.19
C TYR A 68 -6.09 4.74 16.43
N ALA A 69 -6.70 5.91 16.22
CA ALA A 69 -7.56 6.50 17.23
C ALA A 69 -8.87 5.70 17.28
N LYS A 70 -9.20 5.28 18.51
CA LYS A 70 -10.41 4.55 18.92
C LYS A 70 -11.70 5.20 18.46
#